data_AF-A0A1L6I6E1-F1
#
_entry.id   AF-A0A1L6I6E1-F1
#
_cell.length_a   1.000
_cell.length_b   1.000
_cell.length_c   1.000
_cell.angle_alpha   90.00
_cell.angle_beta   90.00
_cell.angle_gamma   90.00
#
_symmetry.space_group_name_H-M   'P 1'
#
loop_
_entity.id
_entity.type
_entity.pdbx_description
1 polymer ?
#
loop_
_entity_poly.entity_id
_entity_poly.type
_entity_poly.pdbx_seq_one_letter_code
_entity_poly.pdbx_strand_id
1 'polypeptide(L)'
;MIDVSKAWFDECRAAMATVFELAALAQGWRNDLHELEGKRIARDHAAARRMQEASRAVDWHAFSADAQSALRDYLSATAQIWQDGIRIAGGNQGALASALERASGNGFAASTGWWRGLPAFDASAQPAREWMSIFERMMAGTGAPAGFAANLAEAAPDASQRRAARGERHVG
;
A
#
# COMPACT_ATOMS: atom_id res chain seq x y z
N MET A 1 -19.44 -35.11 -29.91
CA MET A 1 -18.99 -35.86 -28.73
C MET A 1 -17.83 -35.08 -28.15
N ILE A 2 -18.08 -34.29 -27.10
CA ILE A 2 -17.02 -33.53 -26.42
C ILE A 2 -16.14 -34.57 -25.70
N ASP A 3 -14.83 -34.51 -25.92
CA ASP A 3 -13.88 -35.37 -25.23
C ASP A 3 -13.79 -34.92 -23.77
N VAL A 4 -14.50 -35.63 -22.90
CA VAL A 4 -14.59 -35.35 -21.46
C VAL A 4 -13.21 -35.31 -20.82
N SER A 5 -12.24 -36.08 -21.33
CA SER A 5 -10.86 -36.07 -20.87
C SER A 5 -10.18 -34.72 -21.14
N LYS A 6 -10.40 -34.14 -22.33
CA LYS A 6 -9.86 -32.83 -22.69
C LYS A 6 -10.47 -31.70 -21.85
N ALA A 7 -11.79 -31.72 -21.68
CA ALA A 7 -12.49 -30.70 -20.89
C ALA A 7 -12.00 -30.68 -19.42
N TRP A 8 -11.85 -31.87 -18.82
CA TRP A 8 -11.31 -32.00 -17.46
C TRP A 8 -9.85 -31.52 -17.36
N PHE A 9 -9.01 -31.91 -18.33
CA PHE A 9 -7.61 -31.47 -18.34
C PHE A 9 -7.45 -29.96 -18.52
N ASP A 10 -8.32 -29.33 -19.31
CA ASP A 10 -8.37 -27.88 -19.48
C ASP A 10 -8.80 -27.17 -18.19
N GLU A 11 -9.76 -27.72 -17.45
CA GLU A 11 -10.20 -27.22 -16.14
C GLU A 11 -9.09 -27.34 -15.08
N CYS A 12 -8.42 -28.49 -14.98
CA CYS A 12 -7.28 -28.67 -14.08
C CYS A 12 -6.15 -27.69 -14.38
N ARG A 13 -5.86 -27.43 -15.67
CA ARG A 13 -4.84 -26.47 -16.08
C ARG A 13 -5.22 -25.04 -15.69
N ALA A 14 -6.49 -24.66 -15.88
CA ALA A 14 -6.99 -23.35 -15.49
C ALA A 14 -6.92 -23.15 -13.96
N ALA A 15 -7.28 -24.16 -13.17
CA ALA A 15 -7.16 -24.14 -11.72
C ALA A 15 -5.70 -23.97 -11.26
N MET A 16 -4.77 -24.74 -11.84
CA MET A 16 -3.34 -24.63 -11.52
C MET A 16 -2.76 -23.25 -11.90
N ALA A 17 -3.17 -22.70 -13.05
CA ALA A 17 -2.75 -21.35 -13.46
C ALA A 17 -3.22 -20.29 -12.45
N THR A 18 -4.47 -20.39 -11.96
CA THR A 18 -4.99 -19.52 -10.90
C THR A 18 -4.19 -19.65 -9.60
N VAL A 19 -3.84 -20.86 -9.17
CA VAL A 19 -3.04 -21.08 -7.95
C VAL A 19 -1.65 -20.43 -8.10
N PHE A 20 -0.97 -20.64 -9.22
CA PHE A 20 0.35 -20.04 -9.45
C PHE A 20 0.31 -18.51 -9.52
N GLU A 21 -0.73 -17.95 -10.13
CA GLU A 21 -0.93 -16.51 -10.16
C GLU A 21 -1.11 -15.93 -8.75
N LEU A 22 -1.95 -16.55 -7.92
CA LEU A 22 -2.16 -16.12 -6.53
C LEU A 22 -0.91 -16.29 -5.68
N ALA A 23 -0.14 -17.36 -5.89
CA ALA A 23 1.14 -17.56 -5.20
C ALA A 23 2.18 -16.50 -5.61
N ALA A 24 2.26 -16.16 -6.90
CA ALA A 24 3.13 -15.11 -7.39
C ALA A 24 2.73 -13.74 -6.81
N LEU A 25 1.43 -13.45 -6.75
CA LEU A 25 0.90 -12.23 -6.12
C LEU A 25 1.29 -12.17 -4.65
N ALA A 26 1.07 -13.24 -3.89
CA ALA A 26 1.43 -13.32 -2.47
C ALA A 26 2.94 -13.13 -2.25
N GLN A 27 3.78 -13.69 -3.13
CA GLN A 27 5.23 -13.48 -3.07
C GLN A 27 5.60 -12.02 -3.37
N GLY A 28 4.95 -11.39 -4.35
CA GLY A 28 5.09 -9.96 -4.62
C GLY A 28 4.81 -9.11 -3.39
N TRP A 29 3.71 -9.40 -2.69
CA TRP A 29 3.35 -8.67 -1.46
C TRP A 29 4.40 -8.82 -0.37
N ARG A 30 4.97 -10.02 -0.21
CA ARG A 30 6.04 -10.24 0.77
C ARG A 30 7.28 -9.44 0.43
N ASN A 31 7.64 -9.37 -0.86
CA ASN A 31 8.79 -8.57 -1.30
C ASN A 31 8.55 -7.07 -1.04
N ASP A 32 7.36 -6.56 -1.36
CA ASP A 32 6.97 -5.17 -1.09
C ASP A 32 7.04 -4.83 0.41
N LEU A 33 6.55 -5.74 1.27
CA LEU A 33 6.62 -5.58 2.73
C LEU A 33 8.06 -5.59 3.24
N HIS A 34 8.93 -6.45 2.71
CA HIS A 34 10.34 -6.45 3.06
C HIS A 34 11.05 -5.17 2.62
N GLU A 35 10.69 -4.61 1.46
CA GLU A 35 11.24 -3.32 1.00
C GLU A 35 10.85 -2.19 1.95
N LEU A 36 9.57 -2.13 2.36
CA LEU A 36 9.09 -1.13 3.32
C LEU A 36 9.81 -1.24 4.67
N GLU A 37 10.00 -2.45 5.18
CA GLU A 37 10.74 -2.67 6.44
C GLU A 37 12.22 -2.27 6.28
N GLY A 38 12.83 -2.56 5.13
CA GLY A 38 14.18 -2.09 4.80
C GLY A 38 14.31 -0.56 4.83
N LYS A 39 13.34 0.16 4.24
CA LYS A 39 13.29 1.63 4.28
C LYS A 39 13.14 2.15 5.71
N ARG A 40 12.30 1.52 6.52
CA ARG A 40 12.10 1.86 7.93
C ARG A 40 13.38 1.72 8.74
N ILE A 41 14.07 0.57 8.62
CA ILE A 41 15.36 0.33 9.29
C ILE A 41 16.40 1.37 8.86
N ALA A 42 16.48 1.66 7.56
CA ALA A 42 17.42 2.64 7.03
C ALA A 42 17.16 4.06 7.57
N ARG A 43 15.89 4.49 7.64
CA ARG A 43 15.47 5.75 8.27
C ARG A 43 15.90 5.81 9.74
N ASP A 44 15.58 4.78 10.51
CA ASP A 44 15.85 4.74 11.95
C ASP A 44 17.37 4.81 12.23
N HIS A 45 18.15 4.07 11.44
CA HIS A 45 19.61 4.11 11.51
C HIS A 45 20.18 5.49 11.11
N ALA A 46 19.64 6.12 10.05
CA ALA A 46 20.06 7.46 9.64
C ALA A 46 19.78 8.50 10.73
N ALA A 47 18.60 8.47 11.35
CA ALA A 47 18.23 9.38 12.42
C ALA A 47 19.09 9.18 13.68
N ALA A 48 19.37 7.93 14.07
CA ALA A 48 20.26 7.64 15.19
C ALA A 48 21.67 8.20 14.96
N ARG A 49 22.22 8.03 13.75
CA ARG A 49 23.53 8.61 13.39
C ARG A 49 23.53 10.14 13.42
N ARG A 50 22.51 10.78 12.83
CA ARG A 50 22.37 12.25 12.83
C ARG A 50 22.26 12.81 14.25
N MET A 51 21.53 12.13 15.14
CA MET A 51 21.43 12.56 16.54
C MET A 51 22.75 12.36 17.30
N GLN A 52 23.48 11.27 17.02
CA GLN A 52 24.83 11.06 17.55
C GLN A 52 25.83 12.11 17.05
N GLU A 53 25.69 12.58 15.81
CA GLU A 53 26.50 13.68 15.27
C GLU A 53 26.14 15.00 15.95
N ALA A 54 24.84 15.31 16.08
CA ALA A 54 24.37 16.50 16.77
C ALA A 54 24.89 16.58 18.22
N SER A 55 24.94 15.46 18.95
CA SER A 55 25.42 15.43 20.33
C SER A 55 26.90 15.80 20.50
N ARG A 56 27.66 15.92 19.41
CA ARG A 56 29.06 16.40 19.41
C ARG A 56 29.17 17.92 19.31
N ALA A 57 28.06 18.64 19.17
CA ALA A 57 28.06 20.10 19.11
C ALA A 57 28.61 20.73 20.39
N VAL A 58 29.35 21.84 20.23
CA VAL A 58 30.03 22.55 21.33
C VAL A 58 29.07 23.45 22.10
N ASP A 59 27.97 23.87 21.47
CA ASP A 59 26.96 24.71 22.09
C ASP A 59 25.53 24.21 21.82
N TRP A 60 24.60 24.70 22.64
CA TRP A 60 23.20 24.30 22.63
C TRP A 60 22.47 24.73 21.35
N HIS A 61 22.84 25.86 20.75
CA HIS A 61 22.18 26.33 19.53
C HIS A 61 22.51 25.43 18.34
N ALA A 62 23.78 25.05 18.19
CA ALA A 62 24.22 24.09 17.18
C ALA A 62 23.57 22.72 17.38
N PHE A 63 23.58 22.20 18.62
CA PHE A 63 22.89 20.94 18.95
C PHE A 63 21.41 20.97 18.56
N SER A 64 20.69 22.02 18.98
CA SER A 64 19.24 22.11 18.75
C SER A 64 18.88 22.27 17.27
N ALA A 65 19.68 23.00 16.49
CA ALA A 65 19.50 23.11 15.05
C ALA A 65 19.68 21.76 14.34
N ASP A 66 20.74 21.03 14.69
CA ASP A 66 21.03 19.71 14.08
C ASP A 66 20.01 18.66 14.48
N ALA A 67 19.59 18.65 15.75
CA ALA A 67 18.54 17.77 16.24
C ALA A 67 17.18 18.04 15.56
N GLN A 68 16.82 19.32 15.36
CA GLN A 68 15.62 19.69 14.61
C GLN A 68 15.71 19.25 13.14
N SER A 69 16.88 19.40 12.52
CA SER A 69 17.08 18.93 11.14
C SER A 69 16.98 17.41 11.04
N ALA A 70 17.57 16.67 11.97
CA ALA A 70 17.46 15.22 12.03
C ALA A 70 16.01 14.76 12.20
N LEU A 71 15.24 15.46 13.05
CA LEU A 71 13.82 15.19 13.24
C LEU A 71 13.00 15.44 11.96
N ARG A 72 13.23 16.56 11.26
CA ARG A 72 12.54 16.86 9.99
C ARG A 72 12.80 15.78 8.94
N ASP A 73 14.05 15.36 8.80
CA ASP A 73 14.42 14.31 7.84
C ASP A 73 13.77 12.97 8.20
N TYR A 74 13.74 12.62 9.49
CA TYR A 74 13.06 11.41 9.97
C TYR A 74 11.55 11.44 9.66
N LEU A 75 10.88 12.56 9.92
CA LEU A 75 9.46 12.71 9.63
C LEU A 75 9.20 12.66 8.12
N SER A 76 10.01 13.32 7.31
CA SER A 76 9.92 13.27 5.84
C SER A 76 10.04 11.84 5.30
N ALA A 77 11.05 11.09 5.73
CA ALA A 77 11.22 9.69 5.35
C ALA A 77 10.07 8.81 5.86
N THR A 78 9.52 9.10 7.05
CA THR A 78 8.34 8.39 7.57
C THR A 78 7.13 8.60 6.68
N ALA A 79 6.89 9.83 6.23
CA ALA A 79 5.78 10.14 5.31
C ALA A 79 5.93 9.40 3.98
N GLN A 80 7.14 9.35 3.41
CA GLN A 80 7.42 8.62 2.17
C GLN A 80 7.15 7.11 2.32
N ILE A 81 7.59 6.49 3.42
CA ILE A 81 7.31 5.06 3.70
C ILE A 81 5.81 4.80 3.77
N TRP A 82 5.05 5.70 4.42
CA TRP A 82 3.59 5.58 4.47
C TRP A 82 2.92 5.73 3.10
N GLN A 83 3.35 6.69 2.29
CA GLN A 83 2.85 6.86 0.92
C GLN A 83 3.12 5.63 0.06
N ASP A 84 4.33 5.08 0.14
CA ASP A 84 4.68 3.82 -0.52
C ASP A 84 3.80 2.67 -0.04
N GLY A 85 3.59 2.55 1.28
CA GLY A 85 2.73 1.52 1.86
C GLY A 85 1.28 1.59 1.36
N ILE A 86 0.71 2.79 1.27
CA ILE A 86 -0.64 3.00 0.72
C ILE A 86 -0.70 2.61 -0.75
N ARG A 87 0.29 3.03 -1.56
CA ARG A 87 0.37 2.69 -2.99
C ARG A 87 0.48 1.18 -3.20
N ILE A 88 1.33 0.51 -2.42
CA ILE A 88 1.51 -0.95 -2.42
C ILE A 88 0.18 -1.62 -2.07
N ALA A 89 -0.46 -1.23 -0.96
CA ALA A 89 -1.73 -1.81 -0.52
C ALA A 89 -2.84 -1.66 -1.57
N GLY A 90 -2.98 -0.45 -2.15
CA GLY A 90 -3.98 -0.18 -3.19
C GLY A 90 -3.74 -0.97 -4.48
N GLY A 91 -2.50 -1.01 -4.97
CA GLY A 91 -2.14 -1.78 -6.16
C GLY A 91 -2.36 -3.29 -5.97
N ASN A 92 -1.95 -3.80 -4.81
CA ASN A 92 -2.07 -5.20 -4.43
C ASN A 92 -3.54 -5.64 -4.28
N GLN A 93 -4.38 -4.79 -3.69
CA GLN A 93 -5.82 -5.05 -3.62
C GLN A 93 -6.48 -5.13 -5.00
N GLY A 94 -6.11 -4.25 -5.93
CA GLY A 94 -6.58 -4.29 -7.31
C GLY A 94 -6.17 -5.58 -8.03
N ALA A 95 -4.90 -5.96 -7.90
CA ALA A 95 -4.38 -7.19 -8.50
C ALA A 95 -5.04 -8.46 -7.91
N LEU A 96 -5.29 -8.50 -6.60
CA LEU A 96 -6.05 -9.59 -5.97
C LEU A 96 -7.48 -9.65 -6.49
N ALA A 97 -8.19 -8.52 -6.56
CA ALA A 97 -9.55 -8.48 -7.07
C ALA A 97 -9.64 -9.01 -8.51
N SER A 98 -8.71 -8.61 -9.39
CA SER A 98 -8.64 -9.09 -10.77
C SER A 98 -8.27 -10.58 -10.89
N ALA A 99 -7.43 -11.10 -9.98
CA ALA A 99 -7.11 -12.53 -9.93
C ALA A 99 -8.33 -13.35 -9.46
N LEU A 100 -9.05 -12.85 -8.45
CA LEU A 100 -10.25 -13.50 -7.92
C LEU A 100 -11.43 -13.46 -8.90
N GLU A 101 -11.61 -12.38 -9.67
CA GLU A 101 -12.62 -12.31 -10.73
C GLU A 101 -12.37 -13.36 -11.81
N ARG A 102 -11.12 -13.54 -12.25
CA ARG A 102 -10.75 -14.60 -13.21
C ARG A 102 -10.93 -16.00 -12.63
N ALA A 103 -10.59 -16.20 -11.35
CA ALA A 103 -10.83 -17.43 -10.62
C ALA A 103 -12.33 -17.74 -10.42
N SER A 104 -13.19 -16.72 -10.52
CA SER A 104 -14.65 -16.89 -10.49
C SER A 104 -15.20 -17.37 -11.81
N GLY A 105 -14.70 -16.79 -12.91
CA GLY A 105 -15.10 -17.15 -14.27
C GLY A 105 -14.72 -18.57 -14.68
N ASN A 106 -13.73 -19.20 -14.03
CA ASN A 106 -13.27 -20.56 -14.32
C ASN A 106 -13.76 -21.63 -13.31
N GLY A 107 -14.70 -21.29 -12.41
CA GLY A 107 -15.28 -22.24 -11.45
C GLY A 107 -14.40 -22.54 -10.22
N PHE A 108 -13.14 -22.11 -10.18
CA PHE A 108 -12.21 -22.35 -9.07
C PHE A 108 -12.70 -21.77 -7.73
N ALA A 109 -13.24 -20.55 -7.80
CA ALA A 109 -13.93 -19.84 -6.72
C ALA A 109 -15.01 -20.64 -5.98
N ALA A 110 -15.79 -21.43 -6.72
CA ALA A 110 -16.89 -22.23 -6.17
C ALA A 110 -16.38 -23.44 -5.40
N SER A 111 -15.20 -23.96 -5.76
CA SER A 111 -14.62 -25.18 -5.17
C SER A 111 -13.80 -24.95 -3.91
N THR A 112 -13.20 -23.77 -3.73
CA THR A 112 -12.14 -23.59 -2.73
C THR A 112 -12.55 -22.79 -1.49
N GLY A 113 -13.59 -21.95 -1.52
CA GLY A 113 -14.21 -21.28 -0.34
C GLY A 113 -13.35 -20.30 0.48
N TRP A 114 -12.02 -20.42 0.44
CA TRP A 114 -11.00 -19.72 1.24
C TRP A 114 -11.04 -18.19 1.14
N TRP A 115 -11.39 -17.67 -0.03
CA TRP A 115 -11.49 -16.24 -0.33
C TRP A 115 -12.67 -15.51 0.34
N ARG A 116 -13.73 -16.21 0.80
CA ARG A 116 -14.92 -15.56 1.41
C ARG A 116 -14.65 -14.93 2.78
N GLY A 117 -13.54 -15.28 3.42
CA GLY A 117 -13.14 -14.74 4.72
C GLY A 117 -12.00 -13.73 4.66
N LEU A 118 -11.49 -13.40 3.46
CA LEU A 118 -10.41 -12.42 3.34
C LEU A 118 -10.99 -11.04 3.69
N PRO A 119 -10.50 -10.39 4.75
CA PRO A 119 -10.95 -9.05 5.08
C PRO A 119 -10.64 -8.16 3.89
N ALA A 120 -11.66 -7.48 3.36
CA ALA A 120 -11.43 -6.37 2.46
C ALA A 120 -10.55 -5.38 3.22
N PHE A 121 -9.35 -5.11 2.70
CA PHE A 121 -8.51 -4.06 3.25
C PHE A 121 -9.27 -2.76 3.01
N ASP A 122 -9.96 -2.28 4.03
CA ASP A 122 -10.61 -0.99 3.98
C ASP A 122 -9.51 0.04 4.16
N ALA A 123 -8.95 0.51 3.05
CA ALA A 123 -8.01 1.62 3.03
C ALA A 123 -8.59 2.90 3.68
N SER A 124 -9.90 2.93 3.97
CA SER A 124 -10.55 3.97 4.75
C SER A 124 -10.30 3.87 6.26
N ALA A 125 -9.61 2.82 6.75
CA ALA A 125 -9.36 2.55 8.15
C ALA A 125 -8.96 3.84 8.88
N GLN A 126 -9.88 4.29 9.74
CA GLN A 126 -9.74 5.44 10.65
C GLN A 126 -8.32 5.65 11.22
N PRO A 127 -7.56 4.60 11.61
CA PRO A 127 -6.21 4.77 12.15
C PRO A 127 -5.24 5.51 11.23
N ALA A 128 -5.35 5.34 9.90
CA ALA A 128 -4.44 6.02 8.96
C ALA A 128 -4.73 7.52 8.88
N ARG A 129 -6.02 7.91 8.84
CA ARG A 129 -6.45 9.32 8.80
C ARG A 129 -6.13 10.05 10.11
N GLU A 130 -6.37 9.39 11.25
CA GLU A 130 -6.03 9.95 12.55
C GLU A 130 -4.51 10.12 12.70
N TRP A 131 -3.74 9.10 12.32
CA TRP A 131 -2.27 9.17 12.30
C TRP A 131 -1.76 10.29 11.39
N MET A 132 -2.32 10.46 10.18
CA MET A 132 -1.96 11.56 9.29
C MET A 132 -2.25 12.93 9.91
N SER A 133 -3.40 13.10 10.57
CA SER A 133 -3.74 14.37 11.25
C SER A 133 -2.79 14.71 12.41
N ILE A 134 -2.29 13.69 13.11
CA ILE A 134 -1.30 13.86 14.18
C ILE A 134 0.07 14.19 13.56
N PHE A 135 0.44 13.51 12.50
CA PHE A 135 1.67 13.73 11.76
C PHE A 135 1.74 15.14 11.15
N GLU A 136 0.66 15.61 10.52
CA GLU A 136 0.57 16.97 9.97
C GLU A 136 0.71 18.04 11.06
N ARG A 137 0.11 17.82 12.24
CA ARG A 137 0.29 18.71 13.40
C ARG A 137 1.73 18.73 13.90
N MET A 138 2.41 17.58 13.93
CA MET A 138 3.84 17.53 14.26
C MET A 138 4.70 18.25 13.22
N MET A 139 4.39 18.10 11.93
CA MET A 139 5.12 18.75 10.84
C MET A 139 4.92 20.27 10.84
N ALA A 140 3.72 20.76 11.14
CA ALA A 140 3.44 22.18 11.31
C ALA A 140 4.25 22.80 12.46
N GLY A 141 4.49 22.04 13.53
CA GLY A 141 5.35 22.45 14.64
C GLY A 141 6.86 22.45 14.34
N THR A 142 7.31 21.87 13.22
CA THR A 142 8.72 21.77 12.83
C THR A 142 9.10 22.64 11.62
N GLY A 143 8.13 23.36 11.03
CA GLY A 143 8.35 24.29 9.91
C GLY A 143 8.55 23.62 8.53
N ALA A 144 8.09 22.39 8.34
CA ALA A 144 8.19 21.66 7.07
C ALA A 144 7.07 22.05 6.06
N PRO A 145 7.29 21.93 4.73
CA PRO A 145 6.42 22.56 3.73
C PRO A 145 5.01 21.95 3.68
N ALA A 146 4.02 22.85 3.63
CA ALA A 146 2.60 22.54 3.45
C ALA A 146 2.34 22.07 2.00
N GLY A 147 1.81 20.86 1.84
CA GLY A 147 1.52 20.28 0.52
C GLY A 147 1.20 18.78 0.54
N PHE A 148 1.40 18.10 1.67
CA PHE A 148 1.18 16.66 1.81
C PHE A 148 -0.29 16.23 1.60
N ALA A 149 -1.25 16.98 2.15
CA ALA A 149 -2.68 16.68 2.01
C ALA A 149 -3.20 16.80 0.57
N ALA A 150 -2.63 17.70 -0.23
CA ALA A 150 -3.02 17.90 -1.62
C ALA A 150 -2.59 16.72 -2.51
N ASN A 151 -1.37 16.21 -2.32
CA ASN A 151 -0.82 15.13 -3.13
C ASN A 151 -1.42 13.74 -2.80
N LEU A 152 -1.94 13.55 -1.58
CA LEU A 152 -2.61 12.30 -1.18
C LEU A 152 -4.07 12.22 -1.64
N ALA A 153 -4.76 13.36 -1.74
CA ALA A 153 -6.09 13.41 -2.35
C ALA A 153 -6.04 13.03 -3.85
N GLU A 154 -4.93 13.32 -4.51
CA GLU A 154 -4.69 12.99 -5.92
C GLU A 154 -4.25 11.52 -6.13
N ALA A 155 -3.60 10.91 -5.14
CA ALA A 155 -3.18 9.49 -5.18
C ALA A 155 -4.29 8.49 -4.81
N ALA A 156 -5.43 8.96 -4.30
CA ALA A 156 -6.60 8.12 -4.09
C ALA A 156 -7.22 7.75 -5.45
N PRO A 157 -7.48 6.46 -5.75
CA PRO A 157 -8.16 6.10 -6.99
C PRO A 157 -9.52 6.78 -7.01
N ASP A 158 -9.72 7.61 -8.03
CA ASP A 158 -10.90 8.45 -8.19
C ASP A 158 -12.16 7.58 -8.30
N ALA A 159 -12.83 7.36 -7.16
CA ALA A 159 -14.08 6.64 -7.07
C ALA A 159 -15.21 7.37 -7.82
N SER A 160 -15.01 8.64 -8.22
CA SER A 160 -16.00 9.42 -8.96
C SER A 160 -16.07 9.02 -10.45
N GLN A 161 -14.97 8.56 -11.06
CA GLN A 161 -14.98 8.09 -12.45
C GLN A 161 -15.77 6.78 -12.64
N ARG A 162 -15.82 5.91 -11.63
CA ARG A 162 -16.61 4.66 -11.72
C ARG A 162 -18.12 4.88 -11.63
N ARG A 163 -18.57 6.01 -11.08
CA ARG A 163 -20.00 6.36 -11.00
C ARG A 163 -20.51 7.00 -12.29
N ALA A 164 -19.67 7.75 -13.00
CA ALA A 164 -20.01 8.32 -14.30
C ALA A 164 -20.16 7.23 -15.38
N ALA A 165 -19.31 6.20 -15.38
CA ALA A 165 -19.37 5.13 -16.39
C ALA A 165 -20.56 4.15 -16.22
N ARG A 166 -21.24 4.15 -15.07
CA ARG A 166 -22.38 3.23 -14.80
C ARG A 166 -23.76 3.86 -15.05
N GLY A 167 -23.82 5.17 -15.31
CA GLY A 167 -25.07 5.92 -15.44
C GLY A 167 -25.70 5.95 -16.84
N GLU A 168 -24.97 5.60 -17.90
CA GLU A 168 -25.40 5.92 -19.27
C GLU A 168 -25.89 4.73 -20.12
N ARG A 169 -26.21 3.57 -19.53
CA ARG A 169 -26.68 2.39 -20.31
C ARG A 169 -28.11 1.93 -20.09
N HIS A 170 -29.01 2.79 -19.61
CA HIS A 170 -30.45 2.48 -19.56
C HIS A 170 -31.34 3.68 -19.94
N VAL A 171 -31.34 4.06 -21.22
CA VAL A 171 -32.53 4.54 -21.95
C VAL A 171 -32.30 4.26 -23.44
N GLY A 172 -33.18 3.47 -24.07
CA GLY A 172 -33.15 3.14 -25.49
C GLY A 172 -33.70 1.73 -25.75
#